data_AF-A0A6A5EPJ6-F1
#
_entry.id   AF-A0A6A5EPJ6-F1
#
_cell.length_a   1.000
_cell.length_b   1.000
_cell.length_c   1.000
_cell.angle_alpha   90.00
_cell.angle_beta   90.00
_cell.angle_gamma   90.00
#
_symmetry.space_group_name_H-M   'P 1'
#
loop_
_entity.id
_entity.type
_entity.pdbx_description
1 polymer ?
#
loop_
_entity_poly.entity_id
_entity_poly.type
_entity_poly.pdbx_seq_one_letter_code
_entity_poly.pdbx_strand_id
1 'polypeptide(L)'
;MRCKTTHAPPGDTLVHAGDLISALYFISRGSIEILKGDVVVAILGKNDIFGEPINQYAPPGQSRADVRALTYCDLHKIHREDMLEVLGMYPEFCEYFWSNLEITFNLRDVNNEAVGFLGKEDSDVEGLSRPQRKHKLSS
;
A
#
# COMPACT_ATOMS: atom_id res chain seq x y z
N MET A 1 -24.34 -1.88 12.57
CA MET A 1 -23.70 -0.79 11.80
C MET A 1 -22.34 -1.31 11.34
N ARG A 2 -22.06 -1.35 10.03
CA ARG A 2 -20.91 -2.09 9.47
C ARG A 2 -19.76 -1.22 8.95
N CYS A 3 -19.95 0.09 8.88
CA CYS A 3 -18.88 1.03 8.59
C CYS A 3 -18.25 1.48 9.92
N LYS A 4 -16.93 1.36 10.04
CA LYS A 4 -16.18 1.92 11.17
C LYS A 4 -15.65 3.28 10.77
N THR A 5 -15.84 4.29 11.60
CA THR A 5 -15.26 5.61 11.37
C THR A 5 -13.89 5.68 12.06
N THR A 6 -12.87 6.09 11.33
CA THR A 6 -11.51 6.30 11.82
C THR A 6 -11.17 7.79 11.66
N HIS A 7 -10.62 8.38 12.71
CA HIS A 7 -10.15 9.76 12.70
C HIS A 7 -8.61 9.77 12.69
N ALA A 8 -8.02 10.50 11.74
CA ALA A 8 -6.57 10.62 11.62
C ALA A 8 -6.16 12.10 11.77
N PRO A 9 -5.31 12.45 12.75
CA PRO A 9 -4.76 13.79 12.86
C PRO A 9 -3.72 14.07 11.75
N PRO A 10 -3.37 15.35 11.50
CA PRO A 10 -2.34 15.69 10.53
C PRO A 10 -0.99 15.07 10.89
N GLY A 11 -0.31 14.49 9.89
CA GLY A 11 0.96 13.78 10.02
C GLY A 11 0.83 12.31 10.44
N ASP A 12 -0.38 11.82 10.69
CA ASP A 12 -0.62 10.43 11.07
C ASP A 12 -0.56 9.50 9.85
N THR A 13 0.11 8.37 10.00
CA THR A 13 0.25 7.37 8.94
C THR A 13 -0.73 6.23 9.19
N LEU A 14 -1.72 6.10 8.32
CA LEU A 14 -2.82 5.14 8.44
C LEU A 14 -2.44 3.74 7.99
N VAL A 15 -1.59 3.67 6.96
CA VAL A 15 -1.17 2.43 6.30
C VAL A 15 0.28 2.60 5.93
N HIS A 16 1.09 1.58 6.23
CA HIS A 16 2.47 1.50 5.76
C HIS A 16 2.58 0.56 4.57
N ALA A 17 3.57 0.75 3.71
CA ALA A 17 3.92 -0.20 2.66
C ALA A 17 4.27 -1.58 3.25
N GLY A 18 3.63 -2.63 2.74
CA GLY A 18 3.74 -4.01 3.24
C GLY A 18 2.59 -4.44 4.15
N ASP A 19 1.76 -3.50 4.63
CA ASP A 19 0.58 -3.81 5.42
C ASP A 19 -0.49 -4.53 4.60
N LEU A 20 -1.18 -5.46 5.25
CA LEU A 20 -2.29 -6.18 4.63
C LEU A 20 -3.52 -5.27 4.47
N ILE A 21 -3.92 -5.01 3.23
CA ILE A 21 -5.12 -4.22 2.94
C ILE A 21 -6.29 -5.16 2.72
N SER A 22 -7.14 -5.29 3.73
CA SER A 22 -8.38 -6.08 3.69
C SER A 22 -9.65 -5.24 3.81
N ALA A 23 -9.52 -3.92 3.63
CA ALA A 23 -10.61 -2.96 3.80
C ALA A 23 -10.52 -1.83 2.76
N LEU A 24 -11.68 -1.30 2.41
CA LEU A 24 -11.82 -0.08 1.61
C LEU A 24 -12.00 1.13 2.52
N TYR A 25 -11.40 2.25 2.10
CA TYR A 25 -11.41 3.49 2.84
C TYR A 25 -12.08 4.59 2.02
N PHE A 26 -12.99 5.31 2.66
CA PHE A 26 -13.72 6.43 2.07
C PHE A 26 -13.40 7.70 2.84
N ILE A 27 -12.94 8.73 2.13
CA ILE A 27 -12.62 10.02 2.73
C ILE A 27 -13.88 10.85 2.84
N SER A 28 -14.37 11.07 4.06
CA SER A 28 -15.53 11.93 4.30
C SER A 28 -15.13 13.40 4.41
N ARG A 29 -13.98 13.65 5.04
CA ARG A 29 -13.42 14.97 5.25
C ARG A 29 -11.90 14.89 5.38
N GLY A 30 -11.23 15.96 4.98
CA GLY A 30 -9.79 16.11 5.10
C GLY A 30 -9.08 15.90 3.78
N SER A 31 -7.77 15.67 3.87
CA SER A 31 -6.90 15.42 2.72
C SER A 31 -5.79 14.50 3.17
N ILE A 32 -5.46 13.54 2.31
CA ILE A 32 -4.51 12.47 2.55
C ILE A 32 -3.55 12.45 1.38
N GLU A 33 -2.30 12.19 1.65
CA GLU A 33 -1.30 11.94 0.62
C GLU A 33 -0.85 10.49 0.67
N ILE A 34 -0.49 9.99 -0.50
CA ILE A 34 0.04 8.65 -0.68
C ILE A 34 1.52 8.80 -1.02
N LEU A 35 2.38 8.19 -0.23
CA LEU A 35 3.83 8.22 -0.39
C LEU A 35 4.35 6.86 -0.86
N LYS A 36 5.34 6.88 -1.76
CA LYS A 36 6.10 5.69 -2.16
C LYS A 36 7.58 6.01 -2.01
N GLY A 37 8.20 5.48 -0.95
CA GLY A 37 9.63 5.72 -0.68
C GLY A 37 9.96 7.21 -0.56
N ASP A 38 9.16 7.94 0.23
CA ASP A 38 9.29 9.39 0.48
C ASP A 38 8.87 10.33 -0.68
N VAL A 39 8.40 9.76 -1.80
CA VAL A 39 7.83 10.54 -2.92
C VAL A 39 6.32 10.53 -2.85
N VAL A 40 5.68 11.71 -2.88
CA VAL A 40 4.22 11.83 -2.97
C VAL A 40 3.75 11.44 -4.36
N VAL A 41 2.99 10.35 -4.47
CA VAL A 41 2.48 9.82 -5.74
C VAL A 41 1.05 10.29 -6.04
N ALA A 42 0.27 10.56 -5.00
CA ALA A 42 -1.10 11.03 -5.14
C ALA A 42 -1.52 11.83 -3.91
N ILE A 43 -2.44 12.78 -4.12
CA ILE A 43 -3.15 13.49 -3.06
C ILE A 43 -4.63 13.21 -3.25
N LEU A 44 -5.27 12.72 -2.20
CA LEU A 44 -6.68 12.39 -2.13
C LEU A 44 -7.39 13.39 -1.22
N GLY A 45 -8.57 13.81 -1.65
CA GLY A 45 -9.40 14.77 -0.96
C GLY A 45 -10.73 14.19 -0.50
N LYS A 46 -11.68 15.08 -0.24
CA LYS A 46 -13.03 14.70 0.15
C LYS A 46 -13.72 13.88 -0.94
N ASN A 47 -14.41 12.81 -0.53
CA ASN A 47 -15.14 11.86 -1.35
C ASN A 47 -14.26 10.93 -2.21
N ASP A 48 -12.94 10.99 -2.08
CA ASP A 48 -12.06 10.02 -2.73
C ASP A 48 -12.10 8.67 -2.02
N ILE A 49 -11.89 7.62 -2.81
CA ILE A 49 -11.91 6.23 -2.37
C ILE A 49 -10.55 5.63 -2.65
N PHE A 50 -9.98 4.97 -1.64
CA PHE A 50 -8.72 4.25 -1.78
C PHE A 50 -8.77 2.88 -1.11
N GLY A 51 -7.97 1.96 -1.65
CA GLY A 51 -7.91 0.60 -1.15
C GLY A 51 -7.72 -0.40 -2.27
N GLU A 52 -8.19 -1.62 -2.03
CA GLU A 52 -8.21 -2.70 -3.01
C GLU A 52 -9.66 -2.98 -3.42
N PRO A 53 -9.98 -3.11 -4.73
CA PRO A 53 -11.29 -3.59 -5.15
C PRO A 53 -11.51 -5.00 -4.59
N ILE A 54 -12.67 -5.23 -3.97
CA ILE A 54 -12.96 -6.51 -3.31
C ILE A 54 -13.19 -7.56 -4.39
N ASN A 55 -12.14 -8.32 -4.67
CA ASN A 55 -12.24 -9.47 -5.54
C ASN A 55 -12.62 -10.70 -4.70
N GLN A 56 -13.72 -11.38 -5.04
CA GLN A 56 -14.21 -12.56 -4.31
C GLN A 56 -13.18 -13.71 -4.29
N TYR A 57 -12.27 -13.74 -5.27
CA TYR A 57 -11.36 -14.86 -5.49
C TYR A 57 -9.90 -14.57 -5.10
N ALA A 58 -9.58 -13.35 -4.67
CA ALA A 58 -8.20 -12.97 -4.33
C ALA A 58 -8.00 -12.87 -2.81
N PRO A 59 -6.86 -13.38 -2.28
CA PRO A 59 -6.44 -13.04 -0.93
C PRO A 59 -6.12 -11.53 -0.84
N PRO A 60 -6.35 -10.91 0.33
CA PRO A 60 -6.03 -9.49 0.53
C PRO A 60 -4.56 -9.23 0.16
N GLY A 61 -4.34 -8.17 -0.62
CA GLY A 61 -3.02 -7.76 -1.06
C GLY A 61 -2.25 -7.02 0.03
N GLN A 62 -0.96 -6.85 -0.22
CA GLN A 62 -0.13 -5.93 0.54
C GLN A 62 -0.19 -4.53 -0.10
N SER A 63 -0.23 -3.51 0.75
CA SER A 63 -0.01 -2.13 0.35
C SER A 63 1.39 -1.97 -0.26
N ARG A 64 1.51 -1.17 -1.32
CA ARG A 64 2.83 -0.77 -1.87
C ARG A 64 3.15 0.71 -1.69
N ALA A 65 2.31 1.41 -0.95
CA ALA A 65 2.47 2.82 -0.64
C ALA A 65 2.03 3.09 0.80
N ASP A 66 2.63 4.11 1.39
CA ASP A 66 2.26 4.66 2.69
C ASP A 66 1.13 5.67 2.50
N VAL A 67 0.20 5.71 3.45
CA VAL A 67 -0.95 6.62 3.42
C VAL A 67 -0.84 7.54 4.63
N ARG A 68 -0.62 8.83 4.41
CA ARG A 68 -0.44 9.83 5.46
C ARG A 68 -1.50 10.91 5.39
N ALA A 69 -2.07 11.26 6.54
CA ALA A 69 -3.03 12.35 6.63
C ALA A 69 -2.31 13.71 6.58
N LEU A 70 -2.72 14.59 5.67
CA LEU A 70 -2.23 15.97 5.62
C LEU A 70 -2.94 16.88 6.61
N THR A 71 -4.23 16.61 6.84
CA THR A 71 -5.10 17.37 7.74
C THR A 71 -5.88 16.44 8.65
N TYR A 72 -6.73 16.98 9.54
CA TYR A 72 -7.65 16.15 10.31
C TYR A 72 -8.64 15.46 9.37
N CYS A 73 -8.52 14.13 9.24
CA CYS A 73 -9.28 13.33 8.30
C CYS A 73 -10.32 12.46 9.01
N ASP A 74 -11.53 12.44 8.45
CA ASP A 74 -12.60 11.55 8.84
C ASP A 74 -12.79 10.51 7.75
N LEU A 75 -12.56 9.25 8.09
CA LEU A 75 -12.51 8.14 7.15
C LEU A 75 -13.52 7.08 7.53
N HIS A 76 -14.22 6.53 6.56
CA HIS A 76 -14.99 5.31 6.76
C HIS A 76 -14.20 4.11 6.27
N LYS A 77 -13.97 3.16 7.16
CA LYS A 77 -13.36 1.88 6.88
C LYS A 77 -14.44 0.81 6.79
N ILE A 78 -14.44 0.08 5.68
CA ILE A 78 -15.34 -1.05 5.47
C ILE A 78 -14.49 -2.28 5.17
N HIS A 79 -14.63 -3.32 5.99
CA HIS A 79 -13.90 -4.56 5.78
C HIS A 79 -14.47 -5.35 4.60
N ARG A 80 -13.62 -6.16 3.97
CA ARG A 80 -14.04 -7.02 2.85
C ARG A 80 -15.19 -7.96 3.24
N GLU A 81 -15.16 -8.51 4.45
CA GLU A 81 -16.16 -9.45 4.93
C GLU A 81 -17.53 -8.78 5.06
N ASP A 82 -17.55 -7.57 5.61
CA ASP A 82 -18.77 -6.78 5.77
C ASP A 82 -19.41 -6.44 4.41
N MET A 83 -18.58 -6.07 3.42
CA MET A 83 -19.02 -5.79 2.06
C MET A 83 -19.55 -7.05 1.37
N LEU A 84 -18.81 -8.16 1.44
CA LEU A 84 -19.22 -9.42 0.80
C LEU A 84 -20.55 -9.95 1.35
N GLU A 85 -20.76 -9.85 2.66
CA GLU A 85 -22.03 -10.29 3.26
C GLU A 85 -23.21 -9.41 2.82
N VAL A 86 -23.02 -8.09 2.71
CA VAL A 86 -24.08 -7.17 2.23
C VAL A 86 -24.36 -7.40 0.74
N LEU A 87 -23.32 -7.55 -0.09
CA LEU A 87 -23.46 -7.84 -1.51
C LEU A 87 -24.11 -9.21 -1.76
N GLY A 88 -23.85 -10.19 -0.89
CA GLY A 88 -24.48 -11.51 -0.95
C GLY A 88 -25.97 -11.50 -0.62
N MET A 89 -26.43 -10.58 0.24
CA MET A 89 -27.86 -10.41 0.53
C MET A 89 -28.62 -9.63 -0.56
N TYR A 90 -27.93 -8.75 -1.30
CA TYR A 90 -28.54 -7.88 -2.32
C TYR A 90 -27.75 -7.93 -3.65
N PRO A 91 -27.84 -9.04 -4.41
CA PRO A 91 -27.11 -9.20 -5.66
C PRO A 91 -27.53 -8.20 -6.76
N GLU A 92 -28.80 -7.77 -6.77
CA GLU A 92 -29.29 -6.75 -7.71
C GLU A 92 -28.61 -5.40 -7.54
N PHE A 93 -28.22 -5.06 -6.30
CA PHE A 93 -27.47 -3.84 -5.99
C PHE A 93 -25.97 -3.99 -6.25
N CYS A 94 -25.45 -5.22 -6.25
CA CYS A 94 -24.02 -5.50 -6.39
C CYS A 94 -23.45 -4.92 -7.70
N GLU A 95 -24.09 -5.22 -8.84
CA GLU A 95 -23.67 -4.71 -10.15
C GLU A 95 -23.73 -3.19 -10.22
N TYR A 96 -24.77 -2.59 -9.64
CA TYR A 96 -24.90 -1.13 -9.56
C TYR A 96 -23.81 -0.51 -8.70
N PHE A 97 -23.49 -1.13 -7.56
CA PHE A 97 -22.44 -0.66 -6.65
C PHE A 97 -21.07 -0.69 -7.34
N TRP A 98 -20.70 -1.80 -7.98
CA TRP A 98 -19.41 -1.91 -8.68
C TRP A 98 -19.32 -0.98 -9.89
N SER A 99 -20.42 -0.76 -10.60
CA SER A 99 -20.45 0.15 -11.75
C SER A 99 -20.29 1.63 -11.36
N ASN A 100 -20.71 2.00 -10.15
CA ASN A 100 -20.61 3.38 -9.65
C ASN A 100 -19.44 3.60 -8.67
N LEU A 101 -18.77 2.53 -8.23
CA LEU A 101 -17.64 2.63 -7.32
C LEU A 101 -16.38 2.99 -8.11
N GLU A 102 -16.00 4.26 -8.05
CA GLU A 102 -14.79 4.77 -8.66
C GLU A 102 -13.66 4.80 -7.60
N ILE A 103 -12.70 3.89 -7.72
CA ILE A 103 -11.52 3.88 -6.83
C ILE A 103 -10.50 4.88 -7.39
N THR A 104 -10.30 5.97 -6.66
CA THR A 104 -9.33 7.02 -7.03
C THR A 104 -7.89 6.48 -7.00
N PHE A 105 -7.55 5.62 -6.02
CA PHE A 105 -6.22 5.03 -5.93
C PHE A 105 -6.26 3.57 -5.47
N ASN A 106 -5.72 2.68 -6.30
CA ASN A 106 -5.55 1.27 -5.95
C ASN A 106 -4.22 1.06 -5.23
N LEU A 107 -4.27 0.66 -3.97
CA LEU A 107 -3.08 0.41 -3.15
C LEU A 107 -2.40 -0.94 -3.48
N ARG A 108 -3.10 -1.85 -4.16
CA ARG A 108 -2.57 -3.09 -4.72
C ARG A 108 -2.00 -2.80 -6.09
N ASP A 109 -0.69 -2.60 -6.16
CA ASP A 109 0.03 -2.35 -7.41
C ASP A 109 -0.22 -3.49 -8.42
N VAL A 110 -0.81 -3.15 -9.56
CA VAL A 110 -0.97 -4.05 -10.72
C VAL A 110 0.04 -3.70 -11.82
N ASN A 111 1.03 -2.81 -11.60
CA ASN A 111 1.93 -2.41 -12.68
C ASN A 111 3.37 -2.10 -12.25
N ASN A 112 4.02 -3.03 -11.55
CA ASN A 112 5.44 -3.26 -11.84
C ASN A 112 5.90 -4.70 -11.56
N GLU A 113 5.73 -5.57 -12.56
CA GLU A 113 6.61 -6.71 -12.80
C GLU A 113 7.70 -6.33 -13.82
N ALA A 114 8.44 -5.24 -13.61
CA ALA A 114 9.69 -4.97 -14.31
C ALA A 114 10.51 -3.89 -13.57
N VAL A 115 11.41 -4.34 -12.68
CA VAL A 115 12.65 -3.68 -12.19
C VAL A 115 12.79 -3.95 -10.68
N GLY A 116 13.33 -5.12 -10.39
CA GLY A 116 13.77 -5.56 -9.06
C GLY A 116 14.75 -6.74 -9.10
N PHE A 117 15.29 -7.05 -10.28
CA PHE A 117 16.37 -8.03 -10.48
C PHE A 117 17.68 -7.38 -10.97
N LEU A 118 17.89 -6.10 -10.67
CA LEU A 118 19.18 -5.43 -10.87
C LEU A 118 19.42 -4.52 -9.67
N GLY A 119 20.34 -4.91 -8.78
CA GLY A 119 20.71 -4.12 -7.61
C GLY A 119 21.20 -4.94 -6.43
N LYS A 120 22.10 -5.91 -6.66
CA LYS A 120 22.99 -6.40 -5.59
C LYS A 120 24.38 -6.67 -6.17
N GLU A 121 24.96 -5.64 -6.76
CA GLU A 121 26.40 -5.47 -6.85
C GLU A 121 26.71 -4.18 -6.09
N ASP A 122 27.16 -4.34 -4.86
CA ASP A 122 28.12 -3.41 -4.26
C ASP A 122 29.05 -4.23 -3.38
N SER A 123 30.20 -4.49 -3.99
CA SER A 123 31.46 -4.80 -3.36
C SER A 123 31.91 -3.61 -2.51
N ASP A 124 32.08 -3.81 -1.20
CA ASP A 124 33.02 -3.02 -0.43
C ASP A 124 34.03 -3.95 0.27
N VAL A 125 35.26 -3.71 -0.16
CA VAL A 125 36.52 -4.24 0.33
C VAL A 125 36.95 -3.51 1.61
N GLU A 126 37.88 -4.16 2.33
CA GLU A 126 38.65 -3.74 3.52
C GLU A 126 38.15 -4.35 4.85
N GLY A 127 38.93 -5.13 5.61
CA GLY A 127 40.31 -5.57 5.46
C GLY A 127 40.76 -6.37 6.69
N LEU A 128 42.00 -6.85 6.60
CA LEU A 128 42.89 -7.28 7.68
C LEU A 128 42.80 -8.74 8.19
N SER A 129 43.70 -9.59 7.67
CA SER A 129 44.61 -10.45 8.47
C SER A 129 45.64 -11.24 7.63
N ARG A 130 46.82 -10.63 7.41
CA ARG A 130 48.19 -11.18 7.64
C ARG A 130 48.71 -12.43 6.85
N PRO A 131 50.06 -12.63 6.77
CA PRO A 131 50.77 -12.74 5.48
C PRO A 131 51.32 -14.15 5.13
N GLN A 132 51.55 -14.42 3.84
CA GLN A 132 52.54 -15.41 3.41
C GLN A 132 53.60 -14.76 2.50
N ARG A 133 54.80 -14.62 3.07
CA ARG A 133 56.04 -14.21 2.41
C ARG A 133 56.38 -15.21 1.30
N LYS A 134 56.47 -14.75 0.05
CA LYS A 134 57.26 -15.41 -0.99
C LYS A 134 58.63 -14.75 -1.02
N HIS A 135 59.69 -15.52 -0.80
CA HIS A 135 61.04 -15.13 -1.18
C HIS A 135 61.50 -15.93 -2.39
N LYS A 136 62.18 -15.20 -3.26
CA LYS A 136 62.62 -15.49 -4.63
C LYS A 136 63.74 -16.53 -4.73
N LEU A 137 63.79 -17.16 -5.91
CA LEU A 137 64.91 -17.62 -6.75
C LEU A 137 66.26 -17.97 -6.09
N SER A 138 66.81 -19.15 -6.40
CA SER A 138 67.94 -19.32 -7.35
C SER A 138 68.54 -20.74 -7.31
N SER A 139 69.10 -21.13 -8.47
CA SER A 139 70.01 -22.27 -8.76
C SER A 139 69.37 -23.61 -9.13
#